data_AF-A0A965UUM9-F1
#
_entry.id   AF-A0A965UUM9-F1
#
_cell.length_a   1.000
_cell.length_b   1.000
_cell.length_c   1.000
_cell.angle_alpha   90.00
_cell.angle_beta   90.00
_cell.angle_gamma   90.00
#
_symmetry.space_group_name_H-M   'P 1'
#
loop_
_entity.id
_entity.type
_entity.pdbx_description
1 polymer ?
#
loop_
_entity_poly.entity_id
_entity_poly.type
_entity_poly.pdbx_seq_one_letter_code
_entity_poly.pdbx_strand_id
1 'polypeptide(L)'
;MKQLLSLALALLPCLAWAQYPSNGNQKITLGEQTTADGLIWRGVASDTTLTAKSDTAAYFVLDTVNINLYTYKASATGRKWIQLGLDTTSLNLVSRFAAKLNISDTASMLTNYYRSGRALGTPTSGVLTNATGLPLTTGVTGTLPVANGGTGANMSSLPNNYLVRKNSSGVFDTAAIYEADGNVGIGTSSPTFKLDVAGTARFTGSITSSAINSIISTGGSSILSSQYTGTNGNWFTFQNAGGVHYIGIDNSAGTDFGATAYSLLFYTPTSRNIEFLSSAAKKMIITNDNEVLIGYTTDQGNYRLQVKDSVYVGGNVSASAYTTRSDYNLKDDIFDLKYGLSDVLQLQPVEYTYKSNGSKQLGFIAQDIGTILPEVVSFEESMSVNYQAIIPILTKAIQEQQALIKALEQRIINLENK
;
A
#
# COMPACT_ATOMS: atom_id res chain seq x y z
N MET A 1 11.57 22.88 76.59
CA MET A 1 12.44 22.50 77.72
C MET A 1 13.36 21.37 77.23
N LYS A 2 14.56 21.58 76.68
CA LYS A 2 15.61 22.55 76.98
C LYS A 2 15.82 22.72 78.48
N GLN A 3 17.09 22.71 78.84
CA GLN A 3 17.64 23.17 80.11
C GLN A 3 17.73 22.05 81.13
N LEU A 4 18.94 21.52 81.31
CA LEU A 4 19.99 22.13 82.15
C LEU A 4 19.65 21.85 83.61
N LEU A 5 20.48 21.05 84.26
CA LEU A 5 21.09 21.31 85.58
C LEU A 5 21.42 19.97 86.23
N SER A 6 22.67 19.59 86.09
CA SER A 6 23.46 18.94 87.16
C SER A 6 24.92 18.88 86.70
N LEU A 7 25.41 19.89 85.96
CA LEU A 7 26.19 20.99 86.55
C LEU A 7 26.12 21.12 88.07
N ALA A 8 27.32 21.20 88.64
CA ALA A 8 27.63 21.82 89.92
C ALA A 8 27.23 21.04 91.17
N LEU A 9 28.10 20.10 91.55
CA LEU A 9 28.83 20.04 92.83
C LEU A 9 29.58 18.70 92.79
N ALA A 10 30.86 18.57 93.02
CA ALA A 10 31.87 19.42 93.63
C ALA A 10 33.19 18.68 93.29
N LEU A 11 34.34 19.28 93.01
CA LEU A 11 34.95 20.56 93.36
C LEU A 11 35.79 20.97 92.13
N LEU A 12 35.61 22.15 91.54
CA LEU A 12 36.32 23.39 91.88
C LEU A 12 37.86 23.26 91.92
N PRO A 13 38.63 24.25 91.42
CA PRO A 13 38.31 25.27 90.41
C PRO A 13 39.47 25.57 89.43
N CYS A 14 39.16 26.29 88.35
CA CYS A 14 39.76 27.60 88.02
C CYS A 14 39.75 27.85 86.51
N LEU A 15 38.92 28.83 86.14
CA LEU A 15 38.97 29.54 84.87
C LEU A 15 40.33 30.21 84.69
N ALA A 16 40.89 30.14 83.49
CA ALA A 16 41.16 31.35 82.71
C ALA A 16 41.67 30.95 81.33
N TRP A 17 41.01 31.51 80.31
CA TRP A 17 41.66 31.81 79.04
C TRP A 17 43.00 32.48 79.32
N ALA A 18 44.05 31.89 78.75
CA ALA A 18 45.35 32.52 78.60
C ALA A 18 45.21 33.72 77.65
N GLN A 19 44.86 34.87 78.21
CA GLN A 19 45.48 36.10 77.76
C GLN A 19 46.92 36.04 78.28
N TYR A 20 47.89 35.96 77.36
CA TYR A 20 49.31 36.06 77.66
C TYR A 20 49.55 37.29 78.55
N PRO A 21 50.16 37.12 79.75
CA PRO A 21 51.50 37.68 79.90
C PRO A 21 52.45 36.90 80.84
N SER A 22 53.74 37.01 80.50
CA SER A 22 54.93 36.85 81.37
C SER A 22 55.27 35.46 81.91
N ASN A 23 56.06 34.74 81.13
CA ASN A 23 56.89 33.60 81.50
C ASN A 23 58.06 34.03 82.40
N GLY A 24 57.76 34.22 83.68
CA GLY A 24 58.73 34.16 84.77
C GLY A 24 59.08 32.71 85.10
N ASN A 25 60.16 32.19 84.51
CA ASN A 25 60.94 31.01 84.91
C ASN A 25 60.19 29.68 85.13
N GLN A 26 60.06 28.85 84.08
CA GLN A 26 60.76 27.55 83.96
C GLN A 26 60.28 26.67 82.79
N LYS A 27 61.28 26.21 82.01
CA LYS A 27 61.34 25.05 81.10
C LYS A 27 60.37 25.00 79.91
N ILE A 28 60.93 25.38 78.76
CA ILE A 28 60.37 25.33 77.41
C ILE A 28 60.63 23.94 76.79
N THR A 29 59.56 23.29 76.32
CA THR A 29 59.59 22.08 75.50
C THR A 29 59.59 22.46 74.02
N LEU A 30 60.47 21.82 73.24
CA LEU A 30 60.47 21.67 71.77
C LEU A 30 59.95 22.85 70.91
N GLY A 31 60.88 23.52 70.22
CA GLY A 31 60.55 24.40 69.08
C GLY A 31 60.53 25.89 69.37
N GLU A 32 61.43 26.39 70.21
CA GLU A 32 61.60 27.85 70.36
C GLU A 32 62.43 28.39 69.19
N GLN A 33 61.76 29.14 68.33
CA GLN A 33 62.33 29.85 67.19
C GLN A 33 63.12 31.06 67.71
N THR A 34 64.44 31.09 67.52
CA THR A 34 65.20 32.32 67.71
C THR A 34 64.88 33.29 66.58
N THR A 35 64.84 34.58 66.87
CA THR A 35 64.36 35.66 65.97
C THR A 35 65.22 35.89 64.72
N ALA A 36 66.24 35.06 64.50
CA ALA A 36 66.84 34.75 63.20
C ALA A 36 67.50 33.37 63.32
N ASP A 37 67.41 32.58 62.26
CA ASP A 37 68.22 31.39 61.95
C ASP A 37 68.20 30.16 62.87
N GLY A 38 67.65 29.07 62.33
CA GLY A 38 68.04 27.69 62.62
C GLY A 38 67.27 26.97 63.74
N LEU A 39 66.57 25.89 63.38
CA LEU A 39 66.04 24.94 64.36
C LEU A 39 67.20 24.14 65.00
N ILE A 40 67.45 24.32 66.29
CA ILE A 40 68.42 23.50 67.06
C ILE A 40 67.66 22.33 67.70
N TRP A 41 67.96 21.09 67.28
CA TRP A 41 67.37 19.91 67.90
C TRP A 41 68.23 19.37 69.05
N ARG A 42 67.61 19.04 70.18
CA ARG A 42 68.23 18.37 71.34
C ARG A 42 67.37 17.17 71.75
N GLY A 43 67.81 15.95 71.43
CA GLY A 43 67.27 14.71 71.99
C GLY A 43 68.20 14.13 73.07
N VAL A 44 67.64 13.48 74.10
CA VAL A 44 68.37 12.84 75.21
C VAL A 44 68.36 11.33 75.06
N ALA A 45 69.50 10.69 75.33
CA ALA A 45 69.74 9.24 75.24
C ALA A 45 69.08 8.42 76.38
N SER A 46 67.81 8.69 76.70
CA SER A 46 67.05 7.92 77.70
C SER A 46 66.31 6.72 77.10
N ASP A 47 66.60 6.34 75.86
CA ASP A 47 66.14 5.08 75.27
C ASP A 47 67.22 4.01 75.47
N THR A 48 67.09 3.25 76.56
CA THR A 48 67.84 2.03 76.96
C THR A 48 69.22 2.15 77.66
N THR A 49 69.16 2.30 78.99
CA THR A 49 69.98 1.66 80.08
C THR A 49 71.54 1.53 80.04
N LEU A 50 72.16 2.12 81.09
CA LEU A 50 73.48 1.90 81.77
C LEU A 50 74.72 2.80 81.41
N THR A 51 74.84 3.93 82.14
CA THR A 51 75.99 4.66 82.78
C THR A 51 77.41 4.66 82.13
N ALA A 52 78.23 5.73 81.99
CA ALA A 52 78.38 7.08 82.58
C ALA A 52 78.94 8.11 81.54
N LYS A 53 78.67 9.41 81.73
CA LYS A 53 78.87 10.52 80.77
C LYS A 53 80.26 11.21 80.79
N SER A 54 80.72 11.67 79.63
CA SER A 54 81.22 13.05 79.45
C SER A 54 80.93 13.56 78.02
N ASP A 55 80.19 14.66 77.92
CA ASP A 55 79.59 15.37 76.77
C ASP A 55 79.75 14.82 75.33
N THR A 56 78.63 14.32 74.77
CA THR A 56 78.48 13.91 73.36
C THR A 56 77.27 14.58 72.72
N ALA A 57 77.06 15.88 72.97
CA ALA A 57 76.00 16.62 72.31
C ALA A 57 76.46 17.04 70.91
N ALA A 58 76.10 16.25 69.89
CA ALA A 58 76.21 16.66 68.50
C ALA A 58 75.04 17.61 68.19
N TYR A 59 75.36 18.87 67.88
CA TYR A 59 74.35 19.82 67.40
C TYR A 59 74.38 19.82 65.87
N PHE A 60 73.21 19.81 65.25
CA PHE A 60 73.07 20.09 63.84
C PHE A 60 72.09 21.26 63.65
N VAL A 61 72.39 22.15 62.71
CA VAL A 61 71.52 23.25 62.30
C VAL A 61 71.07 22.96 60.88
N LEU A 62 69.76 22.90 60.70
CA LEU A 62 69.12 22.91 59.40
C LEU A 62 68.86 24.36 59.01
N ASP A 63 69.65 24.87 58.08
CA ASP A 63 69.34 26.13 57.38
C ASP A 63 68.40 25.78 56.22
N THR A 64 67.10 26.02 56.45
CA THR A 64 66.03 25.72 55.50
C THR A 64 65.95 26.72 54.35
N VAL A 65 66.60 27.88 54.45
CA VAL A 65 66.59 28.92 53.41
C VAL A 65 67.64 28.61 52.35
N ASN A 66 68.85 28.24 52.78
CA ASN A 66 69.95 27.91 51.86
C ASN A 66 70.13 26.40 51.63
N ILE A 67 69.25 25.57 52.20
CA ILE A 67 69.28 24.10 52.12
C ILE A 67 70.64 23.54 52.58
N ASN A 68 71.17 24.05 53.68
CA ASN A 68 72.46 23.63 54.22
C ASN A 68 72.30 22.97 55.58
N LEU A 69 73.05 21.89 55.80
CA LEU A 69 73.13 21.24 57.10
C LEU A 69 74.47 21.59 57.74
N TYR A 70 74.45 22.16 58.94
CA TYR A 70 75.66 22.44 59.72
C TYR A 70 75.75 21.48 60.89
N THR A 71 76.96 21.13 61.31
CA THR A 71 77.21 20.44 62.57
C THR A 71 78.16 21.26 63.44
N TYR A 72 77.95 21.20 64.75
CA TYR A 72 78.81 21.85 65.72
C TYR A 72 79.92 20.92 66.17
N LYS A 73 81.17 21.35 66.01
CA LYS A 73 82.35 20.59 66.48
C LYS A 73 83.08 21.41 67.55
N ALA A 74 83.02 20.95 68.80
CA ALA A 74 83.83 21.51 69.87
C ALA A 74 85.25 20.93 69.79
N SER A 75 86.26 21.79 69.68
CA SER A 75 87.69 21.43 69.75
C SER A 75 88.38 22.26 70.84
N ALA A 76 89.49 21.76 71.38
CA ALA A 76 90.29 22.43 72.42
C ALA A 76 90.80 23.83 72.01
N THR A 77 90.74 24.17 70.72
CA THR A 77 91.20 25.45 70.14
C THR A 77 90.07 26.39 69.68
N GLY A 78 88.81 26.09 70.00
CA GLY A 78 87.66 26.99 69.75
C GLY A 78 86.40 26.29 69.23
N ARG A 79 85.27 26.97 69.38
CA ARG A 79 83.91 26.51 69.04
C ARG A 79 83.51 27.06 67.67
N LYS A 80 83.22 26.20 66.68
CA LYS A 80 82.77 26.62 65.33
C LYS A 80 81.70 25.69 64.75
N TRP A 81 80.76 26.26 64.01
CA TRP A 81 79.82 25.53 63.14
C TRP A 81 80.50 25.18 61.82
N ILE A 82 80.35 23.93 61.36
CA ILE A 82 80.91 23.42 60.12
C ILE A 82 79.75 23.03 59.20
N GLN A 83 79.72 23.55 57.98
CA GLN A 83 78.77 23.14 56.95
C GLN A 83 79.10 21.71 56.50
N LEU A 84 78.16 20.79 56.66
CA LEU A 84 78.20 19.49 56.02
C LEU A 84 77.76 19.71 54.57
N GLY A 85 78.73 19.79 53.67
CA GLY A 85 78.46 19.95 52.25
C GLY A 85 77.52 18.85 51.76
N LEU A 86 76.39 19.24 51.18
CA LEU A 86 75.58 18.34 50.36
C LEU A 86 76.37 18.09 49.08
N ASP A 87 77.16 17.02 49.05
CA ASP A 87 77.53 16.42 47.76
C ASP A 87 76.25 15.82 47.16
N THR A 88 75.69 16.55 46.20
CA THR A 88 74.46 16.23 45.48
C THR A 88 74.58 14.97 44.61
N THR A 89 75.70 14.25 44.68
CA THR A 89 75.91 13.03 43.89
C THR A 89 76.01 11.74 44.68
N SER A 90 76.03 11.75 46.03
CA SER A 90 76.10 10.51 46.81
C SER A 90 75.63 10.65 48.26
N LEU A 91 74.32 10.52 48.50
CA LEU A 91 73.80 10.30 49.85
C LEU A 91 74.07 8.84 50.25
N ASN A 92 75.21 8.59 50.90
CA ASN A 92 75.58 7.25 51.40
C ASN A 92 74.71 6.89 52.61
N LEU A 93 73.51 6.37 52.35
CA LEU A 93 72.58 5.79 53.33
C LEU A 93 72.87 4.30 53.62
N VAL A 94 74.00 3.75 53.13
CA VAL A 94 74.29 2.31 53.11
C VAL A 94 74.43 1.72 54.52
N SER A 95 74.60 2.53 55.56
CA SER A 95 74.76 2.05 56.94
C SER A 95 73.50 2.07 57.81
N ARG A 96 72.33 2.56 57.35
CA ARG A 96 71.18 2.78 58.26
C ARG A 96 69.79 2.32 57.83
N PHE A 97 69.59 1.84 56.59
CA PHE A 97 68.42 1.05 56.22
C PHE A 97 68.83 -0.06 55.24
N ALA A 98 68.63 -1.33 55.61
CA ALA A 98 69.11 -2.50 54.85
C ALA A 98 68.30 -2.81 53.55
N ALA A 99 67.51 -1.87 53.05
CA ALA A 99 66.79 -2.02 51.78
C ALA A 99 66.91 -0.72 50.98
N LYS A 100 67.61 -0.78 49.83
CA LYS A 100 67.65 0.30 48.85
C LYS A 100 66.25 0.47 48.26
N LEU A 101 65.53 1.53 48.62
CA LEU A 101 64.40 2.01 47.84
C LEU A 101 64.99 2.95 46.77
N ASN A 102 65.25 2.42 45.56
CA ASN A 102 65.56 3.31 44.44
C ASN A 102 64.27 3.96 43.98
N ILE A 103 64.25 5.28 43.83
CA ILE A 103 63.09 6.01 43.25
C ILE A 103 62.80 5.57 41.80
N SER A 104 63.78 4.98 41.10
CA SER A 104 63.59 4.32 39.80
C SER A 104 62.74 3.04 39.88
N ASP A 105 62.71 2.37 41.02
CA ASP A 105 61.94 1.14 41.21
C ASP A 105 60.43 1.44 41.31
N THR A 106 60.04 2.65 41.70
CA THR A 106 58.62 3.07 41.69
C THR A 106 58.04 3.09 40.28
N ALA A 107 58.83 3.50 39.28
CA ALA A 107 58.43 3.42 37.87
C ALA A 107 58.31 1.95 37.42
N SER A 108 59.28 1.11 37.82
CA SER A 108 59.31 -0.33 37.51
C SER A 108 58.15 -1.12 38.14
N MET A 109 57.79 -0.79 39.38
CA MET A 109 56.67 -1.39 40.12
C MET A 109 55.30 -0.99 39.55
N LEU A 110 55.17 0.21 38.97
CA LEU A 110 53.94 0.61 38.26
C LEU A 110 53.82 -0.01 36.85
N THR A 111 54.92 -0.37 36.19
CA THR A 111 54.89 -1.01 34.86
C THR A 111 54.15 -2.34 34.84
N ASN A 112 54.16 -3.10 35.94
CA ASN A 112 53.41 -4.35 36.04
C ASN A 112 51.89 -4.14 36.15
N TYR A 113 51.45 -2.93 36.54
CA TYR A 113 50.05 -2.52 36.61
C TYR A 113 49.61 -1.74 35.36
N TYR A 114 50.52 -1.03 34.70
CA TYR A 114 50.33 -0.48 33.35
C TYR A 114 50.67 -1.52 32.27
N ARG A 115 49.84 -2.56 32.15
CA ARG A 115 49.97 -3.55 31.06
C ARG A 115 49.25 -3.03 29.82
N SER A 116 49.97 -2.30 28.96
CA SER A 116 49.52 -2.03 27.61
C SER A 116 49.37 -3.36 26.83
N GLY A 117 48.14 -3.70 26.42
CA GLY A 117 47.90 -4.72 25.41
C GLY A 117 47.70 -6.18 25.86
N ARG A 118 47.43 -6.47 27.14
CA ARG A 118 46.95 -7.82 27.53
C ARG A 118 45.42 -7.86 27.51
N ALA A 119 44.85 -8.92 26.93
CA ALA A 119 43.41 -9.18 26.98
C ALA A 119 42.96 -9.23 28.44
N LEU A 120 41.96 -8.41 28.78
CA LEU A 120 41.24 -8.52 30.04
C LEU A 120 40.58 -9.91 30.03
N GLY A 121 40.91 -10.80 30.96
CA GLY A 121 40.24 -12.12 31.05
C GLY A 121 38.71 -11.94 31.18
N THR A 122 37.91 -12.99 30.96
CA THR A 122 36.43 -12.87 30.97
C THR A 122 35.91 -12.29 32.29
N PRO A 123 35.52 -11.01 32.35
CA PRO A 123 35.05 -10.42 33.58
C PRO A 123 33.68 -11.00 33.92
N THR A 124 33.38 -11.20 35.20
CA THR A 124 32.03 -11.63 35.64
C THR A 124 30.97 -10.55 35.41
N SER A 125 31.37 -9.28 35.36
CA SER A 125 30.56 -8.13 34.91
C SER A 125 31.46 -6.94 34.57
N GLY A 126 30.95 -6.00 33.75
CA GLY A 126 31.65 -4.75 33.44
C GLY A 126 30.72 -3.71 32.81
N VAL A 127 30.85 -2.45 33.23
CA VAL A 127 30.16 -1.31 32.61
C VAL A 127 31.21 -0.51 31.85
N LEU A 128 31.09 -0.50 30.52
CA LEU A 128 31.98 0.28 29.65
C LEU A 128 31.34 1.64 29.38
N THR A 129 31.81 2.67 30.09
CA THR A 129 31.31 4.06 29.92
C THR A 129 32.02 4.81 28.78
N ASN A 130 33.21 4.38 28.36
CA ASN A 130 33.93 4.96 27.22
C ASN A 130 34.89 3.94 26.58
N ALA A 131 34.38 3.15 25.63
CA ALA A 131 35.17 2.13 24.91
C ALA A 131 35.53 2.60 23.49
N THR A 132 36.40 3.60 23.40
CA THR A 132 36.94 4.06 22.11
C THR A 132 37.81 2.96 21.49
N GLY A 133 37.52 2.59 20.23
CA GLY A 133 38.27 1.56 19.49
C GLY A 133 37.77 0.12 19.66
N LEU A 134 36.62 -0.13 20.30
CA LEU A 134 36.00 -1.46 20.31
C LEU A 134 35.54 -1.84 18.88
N PRO A 135 36.10 -2.90 18.25
CA PRO A 135 35.68 -3.28 16.92
C PRO A 135 34.31 -3.96 16.97
N LEU A 136 33.26 -3.26 16.53
CA LEU A 136 31.88 -3.75 16.48
C LEU A 136 31.69 -4.93 15.51
N THR A 137 32.59 -5.13 14.55
CA THR A 137 32.51 -6.16 13.52
C THR A 137 33.28 -7.44 13.85
N THR A 138 34.24 -7.40 14.77
CA THR A 138 35.11 -8.56 15.09
C THR A 138 35.30 -8.82 16.60
N GLY A 139 34.92 -7.88 17.47
CA GLY A 139 35.16 -7.94 18.92
C GLY A 139 33.91 -8.07 19.80
N VAL A 140 32.71 -8.10 19.21
CA VAL A 140 31.44 -8.26 19.92
C VAL A 140 30.66 -9.43 19.32
N THR A 141 30.44 -10.48 20.12
CA THR A 141 29.63 -11.66 19.74
C THR A 141 28.32 -11.70 20.52
N GLY A 142 27.23 -12.16 19.90
CA GLY A 142 25.90 -12.27 20.52
C GLY A 142 24.87 -11.28 19.97
N THR A 143 23.63 -11.34 20.46
CA THR A 143 22.55 -10.43 20.06
C THR A 143 22.42 -9.29 21.07
N LEU A 144 22.55 -8.04 20.61
CA LEU A 144 22.24 -6.89 21.45
C LEU A 144 20.70 -6.82 21.62
N PRO A 145 20.17 -6.78 22.85
CA PRO A 145 18.72 -6.68 23.07
C PRO A 145 18.13 -5.41 22.47
N VAL A 146 16.87 -5.48 22.03
CA VAL A 146 16.17 -4.34 21.41
C VAL A 146 16.02 -3.16 22.38
N ALA A 147 15.93 -3.43 23.68
CA ALA A 147 15.88 -2.39 24.71
C ALA A 147 17.12 -1.47 24.71
N ASN A 148 18.25 -1.95 24.19
CA ASN A 148 19.52 -1.23 24.12
C ASN A 148 19.88 -0.84 22.67
N GLY A 149 18.90 -0.72 21.77
CA GLY A 149 19.10 -0.31 20.38
C GLY A 149 19.60 -1.41 19.44
N GLY A 150 19.66 -2.66 19.91
CA GLY A 150 19.99 -3.82 19.07
C GLY A 150 18.79 -4.41 18.33
N THR A 151 19.00 -5.48 17.58
CA THR A 151 17.95 -6.19 16.83
C THR A 151 17.34 -7.37 17.61
N GLY A 152 17.93 -7.75 18.75
CA GLY A 152 17.48 -8.90 19.55
C GLY A 152 17.50 -10.25 18.82
N ALA A 153 18.09 -10.31 17.61
CA ALA A 153 18.14 -11.48 16.75
C ALA A 153 19.42 -11.47 15.90
N ASN A 154 19.87 -12.65 15.47
CA ASN A 154 20.96 -12.76 14.53
C ASN A 154 20.48 -12.36 13.13
N MET A 155 20.88 -11.18 12.66
CA MET A 155 20.48 -10.68 11.33
C MET A 155 21.10 -11.47 10.19
N SER A 156 22.20 -12.21 10.42
CA SER A 156 22.83 -13.03 9.38
C SER A 156 22.04 -14.31 9.06
N SER A 157 21.05 -14.69 9.88
CA SER A 157 20.20 -15.86 9.65
C SER A 157 18.85 -15.54 9.01
N LEU A 158 18.54 -14.26 8.75
CA LEU A 158 17.32 -13.88 8.06
C LEU A 158 17.48 -14.06 6.53
N PRO A 159 16.44 -14.50 5.80
CA PRO A 159 16.52 -14.68 4.35
C PRO A 159 16.68 -13.34 3.63
N ASN A 160 17.46 -13.36 2.55
CA ASN A 160 17.71 -12.19 1.70
C ASN A 160 16.41 -11.68 1.07
N ASN A 161 16.39 -10.39 0.75
CA ASN A 161 15.32 -9.71 0.00
C ASN A 161 13.97 -9.59 0.72
N TYR A 162 13.86 -10.04 1.96
CA TYR A 162 12.69 -9.79 2.79
C TYR A 162 12.85 -8.50 3.59
N LEU A 163 11.76 -7.73 3.71
CA LEU A 163 11.72 -6.58 4.60
C LEU A 163 11.79 -7.06 6.06
N VAL A 164 12.71 -6.49 6.85
CA VAL A 164 12.84 -6.79 8.29
C VAL A 164 11.85 -5.94 9.09
N ARG A 165 11.14 -6.55 10.04
CA ARG A 165 10.16 -5.90 10.93
C ARG A 165 10.34 -6.36 12.37
N LYS A 166 9.94 -5.52 13.33
CA LYS A 166 9.80 -5.91 14.73
C LYS A 166 8.49 -6.69 14.94
N ASN A 167 8.55 -7.87 15.53
CA ASN A 167 7.39 -8.70 15.83
C ASN A 167 6.73 -8.31 17.17
N SER A 168 5.60 -8.94 17.51
CA SER A 168 4.84 -8.65 18.75
C SER A 168 5.61 -8.97 20.04
N SER A 169 6.61 -9.87 19.97
CA SER A 169 7.53 -10.17 21.08
C SER A 169 8.70 -9.19 21.18
N GLY A 170 8.73 -8.19 20.29
CA GLY A 170 9.73 -7.15 20.28
C GLY A 170 11.07 -7.53 19.65
N VAL A 171 11.16 -8.67 18.97
CA VAL A 171 12.34 -9.18 18.26
C VAL A 171 12.19 -8.88 16.76
N PHE A 172 13.30 -8.61 16.06
CA PHE A 172 13.25 -8.42 14.60
C PHE A 172 13.17 -9.76 13.86
N ASP A 173 12.30 -9.85 12.86
CA ASP A 173 12.02 -11.00 11.98
C ASP A 173 11.62 -10.48 10.57
N THR A 174 11.27 -11.36 9.64
CA THR A 174 10.86 -11.02 8.27
C THR A 174 9.36 -10.72 8.13
N ALA A 175 9.04 -9.81 7.23
CA ALA A 175 7.67 -9.56 6.75
C ALA A 175 7.30 -10.54 5.63
N ALA A 176 6.02 -10.63 5.29
CA ALA A 176 5.58 -11.32 4.07
C ALA A 176 5.89 -10.52 2.78
N ILE A 177 6.65 -9.43 2.89
CA ILE A 177 7.01 -8.53 1.80
C ILE A 177 8.41 -8.91 1.32
N TYR A 178 8.49 -9.27 0.04
CA TYR A 178 9.70 -9.67 -0.67
C TYR A 178 10.00 -8.66 -1.77
N GLU A 179 11.24 -8.20 -1.87
CA GLU A 179 11.68 -7.18 -2.83
C GLU A 179 12.82 -7.74 -3.67
N ALA A 180 12.57 -7.98 -4.95
CA ALA A 180 13.61 -8.43 -5.88
C ALA A 180 13.45 -7.77 -7.25
N ASP A 181 14.56 -7.38 -7.86
CA ASP A 181 14.61 -6.83 -9.22
C ASP A 181 13.66 -5.63 -9.46
N GLY A 182 13.43 -4.86 -8.39
CA GLY A 182 12.53 -3.70 -8.37
C GLY A 182 11.04 -4.05 -8.40
N ASN A 183 10.68 -5.28 -8.00
CA ASN A 183 9.31 -5.77 -7.84
C ASN A 183 9.04 -6.11 -6.37
N VAL A 184 7.80 -5.86 -5.93
CA VAL A 184 7.32 -6.15 -4.58
C VAL A 184 6.40 -7.36 -4.62
N GLY A 185 6.77 -8.43 -3.94
CA GLY A 185 5.93 -9.59 -3.66
C GLY A 185 5.31 -9.49 -2.26
N ILE A 186 3.98 -9.66 -2.13
CA ILE A 186 3.32 -9.86 -0.84
C ILE A 186 2.82 -11.31 -0.80
N GLY A 187 3.41 -12.11 0.08
CA GLY A 187 3.11 -13.54 0.19
C GLY A 187 3.73 -14.42 -0.90
N THR A 188 4.57 -13.86 -1.77
CA THR A 188 5.32 -14.57 -2.82
C THR A 188 6.77 -14.12 -2.85
N SER A 189 7.69 -15.06 -3.06
CA SER A 189 9.13 -14.82 -3.25
C SER A 189 9.54 -14.78 -4.73
N SER A 190 8.58 -14.83 -5.65
CA SER A 190 8.82 -14.79 -7.10
C SER A 190 7.85 -13.84 -7.78
N PRO A 191 7.92 -12.52 -7.46
CA PRO A 191 7.01 -11.54 -8.03
C PRO A 191 7.25 -11.38 -9.54
N THR A 192 6.20 -11.65 -10.32
CA THR A 192 6.22 -11.52 -11.79
C THR A 192 5.80 -10.13 -12.27
N PHE A 193 5.23 -9.32 -11.37
CA PHE A 193 4.82 -7.94 -11.61
C PHE A 193 5.44 -6.99 -10.59
N LYS A 194 5.39 -5.68 -10.89
CA LYS A 194 5.92 -4.62 -10.01
C LYS A 194 5.34 -4.67 -8.60
N LEU A 195 4.06 -5.04 -8.49
CA LEU A 195 3.40 -5.44 -7.26
C LEU A 195 2.68 -6.76 -7.53
N ASP A 196 3.10 -7.83 -6.87
CA ASP A 196 2.54 -9.17 -7.01
C ASP A 196 2.05 -9.65 -5.63
N VAL A 197 0.75 -9.89 -5.50
CA VAL A 197 0.13 -10.29 -4.23
C VAL A 197 -0.40 -11.70 -4.37
N ALA A 198 0.22 -12.66 -3.67
CA ALA A 198 -0.30 -14.01 -3.55
C ALA A 198 -1.47 -14.02 -2.55
N GLY A 199 -2.65 -13.63 -3.02
CA GLY A 199 -3.87 -13.53 -2.22
C GLY A 199 -4.77 -12.38 -2.65
N THR A 200 -5.67 -11.95 -1.76
CA THR A 200 -6.59 -10.83 -2.01
C THR A 200 -5.98 -9.50 -1.58
N ALA A 201 -6.01 -8.51 -2.47
CA ALA A 201 -5.67 -7.13 -2.15
C ALA A 201 -6.93 -6.26 -1.96
N ARG A 202 -6.96 -5.44 -0.91
CA ARG A 202 -8.01 -4.43 -0.70
C ARG A 202 -7.41 -3.04 -0.94
N PHE A 203 -7.99 -2.30 -1.87
CA PHE A 203 -7.68 -0.90 -2.13
C PHE A 203 -8.86 -0.04 -1.65
N THR A 204 -8.60 0.97 -0.81
CA THR A 204 -9.63 1.88 -0.30
C THR A 204 -9.80 3.14 -1.16
N GLY A 205 -9.04 3.24 -2.25
CA GLY A 205 -9.12 4.30 -3.25
C GLY A 205 -9.04 3.75 -4.67
N SER A 206 -9.13 4.63 -5.66
CA SER A 206 -9.08 4.26 -7.07
C SER A 206 -7.71 3.71 -7.47
N ILE A 207 -7.71 2.59 -8.19
CA ILE A 207 -6.52 2.08 -8.88
C ILE A 207 -6.50 2.74 -10.27
N THR A 208 -5.49 3.58 -10.53
CA THR A 208 -5.27 4.18 -11.86
C THR A 208 -4.17 3.41 -12.58
N SER A 209 -4.33 3.16 -13.87
CA SER A 209 -3.28 2.57 -14.71
C SER A 209 -3.38 3.10 -16.14
N SER A 210 -2.22 3.27 -16.78
CA SER A 210 -2.11 3.89 -18.11
C SER A 210 -2.57 2.99 -19.26
N ALA A 211 -2.66 1.67 -19.03
CA ALA A 211 -3.18 0.70 -19.99
C ALA A 211 -3.83 -0.46 -19.22
N ILE A 212 -5.14 -0.61 -19.36
CA ILE A 212 -5.91 -1.70 -18.77
C ILE A 212 -6.25 -2.68 -19.89
N ASN A 213 -5.58 -3.84 -19.93
CA ASN A 213 -6.06 -4.96 -20.75
C ASN A 213 -7.24 -5.68 -20.06
N SER A 214 -7.35 -5.55 -18.72
CA SER A 214 -8.47 -5.96 -17.87
C SER A 214 -8.27 -5.36 -16.47
N ILE A 215 -9.31 -4.82 -15.81
CA ILE A 215 -9.20 -4.38 -14.40
C ILE A 215 -8.93 -5.59 -13.48
N ILE A 216 -9.36 -6.79 -13.90
CA ILE A 216 -9.14 -8.09 -13.22
C ILE A 216 -9.14 -9.20 -14.29
N SER A 217 -8.04 -9.93 -14.46
CA SER A 217 -7.99 -11.19 -15.23
C SER A 217 -7.93 -12.34 -14.22
N THR A 218 -9.05 -13.04 -14.04
CA THR A 218 -9.06 -14.33 -13.32
C THR A 218 -9.26 -15.42 -14.35
N GLY A 219 -8.62 -16.58 -14.19
CA GLY A 219 -8.78 -17.74 -15.07
C GLY A 219 -10.19 -18.37 -15.09
N GLY A 220 -11.23 -17.60 -14.72
CA GLY A 220 -12.62 -18.03 -14.65
C GLY A 220 -13.60 -17.11 -13.88
N SER A 221 -13.40 -15.79 -13.75
CA SER A 221 -14.38 -14.93 -13.03
C SER A 221 -14.70 -13.58 -13.70
N SER A 222 -15.92 -13.11 -13.39
CA SER A 222 -16.61 -11.93 -13.87
C SER A 222 -16.13 -10.62 -13.22
N ILE A 223 -16.30 -9.50 -13.94
CA ILE A 223 -16.26 -8.17 -13.34
C ILE A 223 -17.55 -8.01 -12.54
N LEU A 224 -17.48 -8.07 -11.20
CA LEU A 224 -18.61 -7.82 -10.31
C LEU A 224 -18.61 -6.35 -9.88
N SER A 225 -19.51 -5.52 -10.42
CA SER A 225 -19.91 -4.28 -9.75
C SER A 225 -21.10 -4.65 -8.85
N SER A 226 -20.89 -4.66 -7.54
CA SER A 226 -21.92 -5.02 -6.57
C SER A 226 -22.07 -3.93 -5.53
N GLN A 227 -23.24 -3.29 -5.53
CA GLN A 227 -23.81 -2.69 -4.32
C GLN A 227 -24.86 -3.69 -3.81
N TYR A 228 -24.47 -4.53 -2.86
CA TYR A 228 -25.37 -5.56 -2.28
C TYR A 228 -26.39 -4.97 -1.29
N THR A 229 -26.25 -3.70 -0.90
CA THR A 229 -27.10 -3.03 0.09
C THR A 229 -27.43 -1.60 -0.34
N GLY A 230 -28.71 -1.21 -0.24
CA GLY A 230 -29.19 0.15 -0.57
C GLY A 230 -30.11 0.20 -1.79
N THR A 231 -30.49 1.41 -2.20
CA THR A 231 -31.43 1.69 -3.29
C THR A 231 -30.82 2.50 -4.43
N ASN A 232 -29.49 2.65 -4.45
CA ASN A 232 -28.76 3.41 -5.48
C ASN A 232 -28.64 2.61 -6.78
N GLY A 233 -28.41 3.31 -7.89
CA GLY A 233 -28.08 2.64 -9.15
C GLY A 233 -26.67 2.04 -9.11
N ASN A 234 -26.42 1.13 -10.05
CA ASN A 234 -25.15 0.43 -10.16
C ASN A 234 -24.86 0.12 -11.64
N TRP A 235 -23.70 0.52 -12.13
CA TRP A 235 -23.40 0.45 -13.57
C TRP A 235 -21.91 0.33 -13.86
N PHE A 236 -21.62 -0.19 -15.05
CA PHE A 236 -20.35 -0.05 -15.73
C PHE A 236 -20.35 1.20 -16.59
N THR A 237 -19.23 1.93 -16.54
CA THR A 237 -19.02 3.15 -17.32
C THR A 237 -17.94 2.89 -18.37
N PHE A 238 -18.27 3.15 -19.64
CA PHE A 238 -17.34 3.12 -20.76
C PHE A 238 -17.13 4.55 -21.24
N GLN A 239 -16.01 5.16 -20.87
CA GLN A 239 -15.74 6.56 -21.15
C GLN A 239 -14.49 6.73 -22.01
N ASN A 240 -14.55 7.64 -22.97
CA ASN A 240 -13.40 8.16 -23.69
C ASN A 240 -13.59 9.66 -23.96
N ALA A 241 -12.64 10.29 -24.67
CA ALA A 241 -12.75 11.70 -25.06
C ALA A 241 -14.03 12.01 -25.88
N GLY A 242 -14.62 10.99 -26.53
CA GLY A 242 -15.85 11.11 -27.31
C GLY A 242 -17.15 10.94 -26.52
N GLY A 243 -17.09 10.70 -25.20
CA GLY A 243 -18.27 10.62 -24.34
C GLY A 243 -18.30 9.38 -23.44
N VAL A 244 -19.50 9.06 -22.96
CA VAL A 244 -19.73 8.00 -21.97
C VAL A 244 -20.86 7.07 -22.44
N HIS A 245 -20.74 5.79 -22.15
CA HIS A 245 -21.81 4.80 -22.24
C HIS A 245 -21.95 4.05 -20.92
N TYR A 246 -23.17 3.72 -20.53
CA TYR A 246 -23.50 3.03 -19.29
C TYR A 246 -24.24 1.72 -19.56
N ILE A 247 -23.85 0.68 -18.83
CA ILE A 247 -24.59 -0.58 -18.76
C ILE A 247 -24.82 -0.89 -17.28
N GLY A 248 -26.08 -0.93 -16.83
CA GLY A 248 -26.36 -1.09 -15.42
C GLY A 248 -27.83 -1.00 -15.06
N ILE A 249 -28.10 -0.71 -13.79
CA ILE A 249 -29.44 -0.51 -13.22
C ILE A 249 -29.56 0.91 -12.64
N ASP A 250 -30.73 1.53 -12.78
CA ASP A 250 -31.05 2.82 -12.14
C ASP A 250 -31.37 2.62 -10.65
N ASN A 251 -31.40 3.72 -9.90
CA ASN A 251 -31.78 3.73 -8.50
C ASN A 251 -33.30 3.52 -8.31
N SER A 252 -33.73 3.48 -7.05
CA SER A 252 -35.14 3.30 -6.67
C SER A 252 -36.08 4.44 -7.06
N ALA A 253 -35.53 5.59 -7.44
CA ALA A 253 -36.28 6.78 -7.85
C ALA A 253 -36.24 7.00 -9.37
N GLY A 254 -35.43 6.24 -10.12
CA GLY A 254 -35.21 6.45 -11.55
C GLY A 254 -34.47 7.76 -11.89
N THR A 255 -33.73 8.34 -10.94
CA THR A 255 -33.16 9.68 -11.11
C THR A 255 -31.73 9.71 -11.61
N ASP A 256 -31.01 8.58 -11.64
CA ASP A 256 -29.62 8.58 -12.09
C ASP A 256 -29.54 8.70 -13.62
N PHE A 257 -30.48 8.05 -14.34
CA PHE A 257 -30.57 8.11 -15.80
C PHE A 257 -31.90 8.69 -16.32
N GLY A 258 -32.82 9.04 -15.42
CA GLY A 258 -34.18 9.48 -15.80
C GLY A 258 -35.06 8.33 -16.31
N ALA A 259 -34.72 7.09 -15.96
CA ALA A 259 -35.44 5.91 -16.39
C ALA A 259 -36.49 5.48 -15.36
N THR A 260 -37.15 4.35 -15.60
CA THR A 260 -38.00 3.73 -14.58
C THR A 260 -37.11 3.18 -13.46
N ALA A 261 -37.57 3.29 -12.21
CA ALA A 261 -36.85 2.78 -11.04
C ALA A 261 -36.41 1.32 -11.24
N TYR A 262 -35.14 1.03 -10.92
CA TYR A 262 -34.49 -0.28 -11.07
C TYR A 262 -34.47 -0.89 -12.48
N SER A 263 -34.76 -0.11 -13.53
CA SER A 263 -34.67 -0.61 -14.89
C SER A 263 -33.23 -1.00 -15.23
N LEU A 264 -33.05 -2.07 -15.99
CA LEU A 264 -31.79 -2.39 -16.66
C LEU A 264 -31.66 -1.48 -17.88
N LEU A 265 -30.48 -0.87 -18.06
CA LEU A 265 -30.25 0.10 -19.12
C LEU A 265 -28.98 -0.20 -19.92
N PHE A 266 -29.06 0.17 -21.19
CA PHE A 266 -27.93 0.46 -22.07
C PHE A 266 -28.10 1.92 -22.49
N TYR A 267 -27.32 2.83 -21.91
CA TYR A 267 -27.61 4.27 -21.96
C TYR A 267 -26.42 5.09 -22.46
N THR A 268 -26.68 6.03 -23.36
CA THR A 268 -25.72 7.03 -23.85
C THR A 268 -26.28 8.44 -23.63
N PRO A 269 -25.73 9.27 -22.71
CA PRO A 269 -26.23 10.63 -22.47
C PRO A 269 -25.95 11.61 -23.61
N THR A 270 -24.98 11.30 -24.47
CA THR A 270 -24.68 12.06 -25.69
C THR A 270 -25.46 11.47 -26.86
N SER A 271 -25.91 12.29 -27.81
CA SER A 271 -26.60 11.89 -29.07
C SER A 271 -25.75 10.94 -29.92
N ARG A 272 -25.70 9.67 -29.53
CA ARG A 272 -24.97 8.58 -30.18
C ARG A 272 -25.91 7.42 -30.36
N ASN A 273 -25.69 6.69 -31.43
CA ASN A 273 -26.41 5.45 -31.69
C ASN A 273 -25.79 4.30 -30.88
N ILE A 274 -26.62 3.33 -30.51
CA ILE A 274 -26.16 2.02 -30.05
C ILE A 274 -26.09 1.12 -31.28
N GLU A 275 -24.88 0.70 -31.65
CA GLU A 275 -24.64 -0.12 -32.84
C GLU A 275 -24.27 -1.55 -32.45
N PHE A 276 -24.96 -2.51 -33.06
CA PHE A 276 -24.65 -3.93 -32.97
C PHE A 276 -24.00 -4.38 -34.27
N LEU A 277 -22.73 -4.80 -34.20
CA LEU A 277 -21.94 -5.16 -35.37
C LEU A 277 -21.42 -6.60 -35.28
N SER A 278 -21.21 -7.22 -36.44
CA SER A 278 -20.45 -8.46 -36.58
C SER A 278 -19.53 -8.34 -37.78
N SER A 279 -18.25 -8.71 -37.62
CA SER A 279 -17.22 -8.59 -38.68
C SER A 279 -17.18 -7.20 -39.34
N ALA A 280 -17.21 -6.14 -38.52
CA ALA A 280 -17.28 -4.73 -38.93
C ALA A 280 -18.57 -4.28 -39.67
N ALA A 281 -19.54 -5.18 -39.90
CA ALA A 281 -20.82 -4.82 -40.49
C ALA A 281 -21.87 -4.51 -39.42
N LYS A 282 -22.52 -3.34 -39.53
CA LYS A 282 -23.68 -2.99 -38.70
C LYS A 282 -24.85 -3.91 -39.03
N LYS A 283 -25.44 -4.53 -38.00
CA LYS A 283 -26.60 -5.44 -38.11
C LYS A 283 -27.86 -4.80 -37.56
N MET A 284 -27.72 -4.07 -36.45
CA MET A 284 -28.79 -3.30 -35.84
C MET A 284 -28.24 -1.98 -35.31
N ILE A 285 -29.02 -0.91 -35.45
CA ILE A 285 -28.70 0.42 -34.93
C ILE A 285 -29.93 0.91 -34.17
N ILE A 286 -29.77 1.26 -32.90
CA ILE A 286 -30.75 2.06 -32.15
C ILE A 286 -30.27 3.50 -32.25
N THR A 287 -31.04 4.36 -32.91
CA THR A 287 -30.64 5.74 -33.18
C THR A 287 -30.94 6.66 -32.01
N ASN A 288 -30.31 7.82 -31.99
CA ASN A 288 -30.65 8.91 -31.06
C ASN A 288 -31.95 9.65 -31.44
N ASP A 289 -32.61 9.27 -32.54
CA ASP A 289 -33.84 9.90 -33.07
C ASP A 289 -35.10 9.03 -32.87
N ASN A 290 -35.02 8.06 -31.95
CA ASN A 290 -36.09 7.11 -31.59
C ASN A 290 -36.43 6.08 -32.69
N GLU A 291 -35.42 5.64 -33.45
CA GLU A 291 -35.59 4.64 -34.50
C GLU A 291 -34.71 3.41 -34.27
N VAL A 292 -35.15 2.29 -34.82
CA VAL A 292 -34.42 1.03 -34.86
C VAL A 292 -34.26 0.61 -36.31
N LEU A 293 -33.01 0.50 -36.75
CA LEU A 293 -32.65 0.02 -38.09
C LEU A 293 -32.12 -1.40 -37.96
N ILE A 294 -32.64 -2.31 -38.80
CA ILE A 294 -32.20 -3.70 -38.93
C ILE A 294 -31.79 -3.92 -40.39
N GLY A 295 -30.50 -4.18 -40.62
CA GLY A 295 -29.92 -4.36 -41.96
C GLY A 295 -29.67 -3.08 -42.76
N TYR A 296 -30.18 -1.92 -42.32
CA TYR A 296 -29.83 -0.60 -42.86
C TYR A 296 -28.63 0.02 -42.14
N THR A 297 -27.86 0.83 -42.87
CA THR A 297 -26.75 1.63 -42.33
C THR A 297 -27.05 3.13 -42.26
N THR A 298 -28.15 3.55 -42.90
CA THR A 298 -28.67 4.91 -42.93
C THR A 298 -30.19 4.88 -42.77
N ASP A 299 -30.73 5.94 -42.20
CA ASP A 299 -32.18 6.15 -42.11
C ASP A 299 -32.85 6.13 -43.50
N GLN A 300 -34.02 5.50 -43.58
CA GLN A 300 -34.89 5.38 -44.76
C GLN A 300 -36.13 6.29 -44.68
N GLY A 301 -36.14 7.23 -43.74
CA GLY A 301 -37.21 8.19 -43.49
C GLY A 301 -37.94 7.91 -42.18
N ASN A 302 -39.03 8.63 -41.93
CA ASN A 302 -39.71 8.68 -40.65
C ASN A 302 -40.43 7.36 -40.26
N TYR A 303 -39.65 6.35 -39.88
CA TYR A 303 -40.10 5.02 -39.51
C TYR A 303 -39.37 4.60 -38.24
N ARG A 304 -40.14 4.34 -37.18
CA ARG A 304 -39.59 3.89 -35.89
C ARG A 304 -38.88 2.54 -35.97
N LEU A 305 -39.35 1.64 -36.84
CA LEU A 305 -38.72 0.36 -37.11
C LEU A 305 -38.50 0.23 -38.62
N GLN A 306 -37.25 0.05 -39.01
CA GLN A 306 -36.83 -0.08 -40.40
C GLN A 306 -36.12 -1.42 -40.57
N VAL A 307 -36.69 -2.29 -41.39
CA VAL A 307 -36.07 -3.59 -41.69
C VAL A 307 -35.78 -3.65 -43.18
N LYS A 308 -34.54 -3.96 -43.52
CA LYS A 308 -34.13 -4.19 -44.90
C LYS A 308 -34.56 -5.59 -45.33
N ASP A 309 -35.06 -5.71 -46.55
CA ASP A 309 -35.48 -6.97 -47.17
C ASP A 309 -36.71 -7.60 -46.46
N SER A 310 -36.68 -8.89 -46.13
CA SER A 310 -37.85 -9.65 -45.66
C SER A 310 -37.97 -9.74 -44.14
N VAL A 311 -39.21 -9.80 -43.63
CA VAL A 311 -39.52 -10.06 -42.22
C VAL A 311 -40.32 -11.34 -42.10
N TYR A 312 -39.81 -12.31 -41.35
CA TYR A 312 -40.56 -13.50 -40.95
C TYR A 312 -41.27 -13.26 -39.61
N VAL A 313 -42.59 -13.43 -39.57
CA VAL A 313 -43.39 -13.29 -38.35
C VAL A 313 -44.10 -14.60 -38.08
N GLY A 314 -43.73 -15.30 -37.01
CA GLY A 314 -44.35 -16.58 -36.62
C GLY A 314 -45.77 -16.47 -36.04
N GLY A 315 -46.39 -15.31 -36.14
CA GLY A 315 -47.69 -14.98 -35.53
C GLY A 315 -48.38 -13.84 -36.26
N ASN A 316 -49.35 -13.21 -35.60
CA ASN A 316 -50.14 -12.14 -36.21
C ASN A 316 -49.37 -10.82 -36.26
N VAL A 317 -49.50 -10.10 -37.38
CA VAL A 317 -49.14 -8.69 -37.48
C VAL A 317 -50.42 -7.86 -37.31
N SER A 318 -50.43 -6.93 -36.36
CA SER A 318 -51.52 -5.98 -36.16
C SER A 318 -51.03 -4.59 -36.58
N ALA A 319 -51.69 -4.00 -37.57
CA ALA A 319 -51.35 -2.70 -38.12
C ALA A 319 -52.62 -1.92 -38.45
N SER A 320 -52.58 -0.59 -38.32
CA SER A 320 -53.69 0.27 -38.76
C SER A 320 -53.91 0.19 -40.28
N ALA A 321 -52.86 -0.06 -41.06
CA ALA A 321 -52.93 -0.26 -42.50
C ALA A 321 -51.70 -1.03 -43.02
N TYR A 322 -51.89 -1.78 -44.12
CA TYR A 322 -50.81 -2.33 -44.94
C TYR A 322 -50.78 -1.58 -46.26
N THR A 323 -49.66 -0.90 -46.54
CA THR A 323 -49.47 -0.17 -47.79
C THR A 323 -48.27 -0.74 -48.54
N THR A 324 -48.43 -0.92 -49.85
CA THR A 324 -47.40 -1.49 -50.72
C THR A 324 -47.02 -0.43 -51.75
N ARG A 325 -45.70 -0.17 -51.92
CA ARG A 325 -45.22 0.77 -52.93
C ARG A 325 -45.62 0.26 -54.31
N SER A 326 -46.27 1.10 -55.10
CA SER A 326 -46.82 0.72 -56.41
C SER A 326 -46.64 1.83 -57.46
N ASP A 327 -45.68 2.74 -57.22
CA ASP A 327 -45.32 3.84 -58.11
C ASP A 327 -44.90 3.33 -59.49
N TYR A 328 -45.29 4.05 -60.55
CA TYR A 328 -44.93 3.73 -61.94
C TYR A 328 -43.41 3.70 -62.13
N ASN A 329 -42.67 4.59 -61.46
CA ASN A 329 -41.21 4.67 -61.57
C ASN A 329 -40.47 3.50 -60.92
N LEU A 330 -41.19 2.63 -60.19
CA LEU A 330 -40.65 1.43 -59.56
C LEU A 330 -40.98 0.16 -60.35
N LYS A 331 -41.53 0.30 -61.56
CA LYS A 331 -42.06 -0.80 -62.37
C LYS A 331 -41.58 -0.67 -63.82
N ASP A 332 -41.19 -1.80 -64.38
CA ASP A 332 -40.91 -1.98 -65.80
C ASP A 332 -41.86 -3.05 -66.38
N ASP A 333 -41.84 -3.26 -67.70
CA ASP A 333 -42.55 -4.36 -68.37
C ASP A 333 -44.05 -4.49 -68.03
N ILE A 334 -44.79 -3.38 -68.16
CA ILE A 334 -46.22 -3.29 -67.80
C ILE A 334 -47.10 -3.76 -68.96
N PHE A 335 -47.81 -4.89 -68.77
CA PHE A 335 -48.74 -5.48 -69.74
C PHE A 335 -50.17 -5.62 -69.20
N ASP A 336 -51.13 -5.82 -70.10
CA ASP A 336 -52.50 -6.20 -69.74
C ASP A 336 -52.53 -7.54 -68.99
N LEU A 337 -53.43 -7.66 -68.01
CA LEU A 337 -53.55 -8.85 -67.19
C LEU A 337 -54.06 -10.05 -68.02
N LYS A 338 -53.29 -11.14 -68.03
CA LYS A 338 -53.63 -12.38 -68.74
C LYS A 338 -54.76 -13.20 -68.11
N TYR A 339 -55.03 -12.97 -66.83
CA TYR A 339 -56.05 -13.67 -66.06
C TYR A 339 -57.37 -12.92 -66.04
N GLY A 340 -58.48 -13.66 -66.05
CA GLY A 340 -59.83 -13.10 -66.08
C GLY A 340 -60.88 -13.99 -65.43
N LEU A 341 -62.13 -13.84 -65.87
CA LEU A 341 -63.29 -14.54 -65.31
C LEU A 341 -63.17 -16.06 -65.43
N SER A 342 -62.66 -16.57 -66.55
CA SER A 342 -62.48 -18.01 -66.77
C SER A 342 -61.53 -18.66 -65.76
N ASP A 343 -60.51 -17.94 -65.29
CA ASP A 343 -59.55 -18.43 -64.32
C ASP A 343 -60.11 -18.37 -62.91
N VAL A 344 -60.81 -17.26 -62.58
CA VAL A 344 -61.48 -17.10 -61.28
C VAL A 344 -62.53 -18.18 -61.05
N LEU A 345 -63.28 -18.58 -62.09
CA LEU A 345 -64.28 -19.64 -62.00
C LEU A 345 -63.69 -21.04 -61.72
N GLN A 346 -62.38 -21.23 -61.91
CA GLN A 346 -61.69 -22.48 -61.57
C GLN A 346 -61.21 -22.51 -60.12
N LEU A 347 -61.14 -21.37 -59.43
CA LEU A 347 -60.68 -21.28 -58.05
C LEU A 347 -61.67 -21.96 -57.08
N GLN A 348 -61.13 -22.61 -56.05
CA GLN A 348 -61.91 -23.32 -55.03
C GLN A 348 -61.66 -22.71 -53.64
N PRO A 349 -62.49 -21.78 -53.16
CA PRO A 349 -62.44 -21.30 -51.78
C PRO A 349 -62.80 -22.42 -50.79
N VAL A 350 -62.07 -22.52 -49.69
CA VAL A 350 -62.25 -23.57 -48.67
C VAL A 350 -62.27 -22.99 -47.25
N GLU A 351 -62.96 -23.68 -46.33
CA GLU A 351 -62.76 -23.52 -44.89
C GLU A 351 -61.77 -24.59 -44.42
N TYR A 352 -60.77 -24.20 -43.64
CA TYR A 352 -59.81 -25.12 -43.06
C TYR A 352 -59.51 -24.79 -41.60
N THR A 353 -58.86 -25.72 -40.90
CA THR A 353 -58.42 -25.56 -39.52
C THR A 353 -56.91 -25.76 -39.45
N TYR A 354 -56.18 -24.79 -38.90
CA TYR A 354 -54.73 -24.91 -38.75
C TYR A 354 -54.36 -26.03 -37.78
N LYS A 355 -53.46 -26.92 -38.21
CA LYS A 355 -52.92 -28.00 -37.36
C LYS A 355 -52.13 -27.46 -36.16
N SER A 356 -51.52 -26.28 -36.27
CA SER A 356 -50.65 -25.70 -35.25
C SER A 356 -51.40 -25.20 -34.01
N ASN A 357 -52.60 -24.63 -34.19
CA ASN A 357 -53.34 -23.97 -33.11
C ASN A 357 -54.86 -24.24 -33.10
N GLY A 358 -55.37 -25.05 -34.04
CA GLY A 358 -56.80 -25.37 -34.13
C GLY A 358 -57.68 -24.21 -34.61
N SER A 359 -57.11 -23.10 -35.09
CA SER A 359 -57.91 -21.97 -35.57
C SER A 359 -58.56 -22.26 -36.92
N LYS A 360 -59.85 -21.95 -37.04
CA LYS A 360 -60.61 -22.03 -38.28
C LYS A 360 -60.42 -20.77 -39.12
N GLN A 361 -60.19 -20.94 -40.41
CA GLN A 361 -60.05 -19.84 -41.37
C GLN A 361 -60.67 -20.17 -42.72
N LEU A 362 -61.00 -19.13 -43.47
CA LEU A 362 -61.40 -19.22 -44.88
C LEU A 362 -60.20 -18.85 -45.75
N GLY A 363 -60.03 -19.52 -46.88
CA GLY A 363 -58.96 -19.22 -47.81
C GLY A 363 -58.88 -20.18 -48.99
N PHE A 364 -57.67 -20.40 -49.49
CA PHE A 364 -57.37 -21.32 -50.59
C PHE A 364 -56.26 -22.29 -50.18
N ILE A 365 -56.24 -23.48 -50.80
CA ILE A 365 -55.11 -24.40 -50.73
C ILE A 365 -54.06 -23.94 -51.73
N ALA A 366 -52.84 -23.67 -51.26
CA ALA A 366 -51.76 -23.10 -52.06
C ALA A 366 -51.37 -23.98 -53.26
N GLN A 367 -51.42 -25.31 -53.09
CA GLN A 367 -51.13 -26.29 -54.13
C GLN A 367 -52.15 -26.23 -55.29
N ASP A 368 -53.44 -26.08 -54.95
CA ASP A 368 -54.52 -26.07 -55.93
C ASP A 368 -54.51 -24.76 -56.73
N ILE A 369 -54.46 -23.62 -56.03
CA ILE A 369 -54.42 -22.31 -56.69
C ILE A 369 -53.14 -22.11 -57.51
N GLY A 370 -52.01 -22.70 -57.10
CA GLY A 370 -50.75 -22.62 -57.83
C GLY A 370 -50.79 -23.26 -59.22
N THR A 371 -51.76 -24.14 -59.50
CA THR A 371 -51.97 -24.70 -60.85
C THR A 371 -52.66 -23.73 -61.82
N ILE A 372 -53.37 -22.73 -61.28
CA ILE A 372 -54.17 -21.77 -62.05
C ILE A 372 -53.47 -20.40 -62.05
N LEU A 373 -53.06 -19.93 -60.87
CA LEU A 373 -52.44 -18.63 -60.60
C LEU A 373 -51.06 -18.84 -59.92
N PRO A 374 -50.04 -19.36 -60.61
CA PRO A 374 -48.75 -19.65 -59.99
C PRO A 374 -48.07 -18.42 -59.36
N GLU A 375 -48.28 -17.21 -59.89
CA GLU A 375 -47.62 -15.98 -59.42
C GLU A 375 -48.13 -15.48 -58.05
N VAL A 376 -49.28 -15.98 -57.57
CA VAL A 376 -49.77 -15.63 -56.24
C VAL A 376 -49.26 -16.57 -55.15
N VAL A 377 -48.47 -17.60 -55.50
CA VAL A 377 -48.00 -18.63 -54.58
C VAL A 377 -46.48 -18.59 -54.44
N SER A 378 -46.00 -18.61 -53.20
CA SER A 378 -44.59 -18.91 -52.91
C SER A 378 -44.42 -20.41 -52.75
N PHE A 379 -43.58 -21.02 -53.59
CA PHE A 379 -43.35 -22.48 -53.66
C PHE A 379 -42.20 -22.95 -52.75
N GLU A 380 -42.17 -22.48 -51.51
CA GLU A 380 -41.24 -22.97 -50.47
C GLU A 380 -41.79 -24.24 -49.79
N GLU A 381 -41.03 -24.82 -48.85
CA GLU A 381 -41.42 -26.05 -48.12
C GLU A 381 -42.83 -25.94 -47.51
N SER A 382 -43.16 -24.77 -46.96
CA SER A 382 -44.52 -24.40 -46.57
C SER A 382 -45.05 -23.34 -47.53
N MET A 383 -45.77 -23.79 -48.56
CA MET A 383 -46.31 -22.91 -49.59
C MET A 383 -47.26 -21.86 -49.00
N SER A 384 -47.14 -20.62 -49.46
CA SER A 384 -47.96 -19.50 -48.99
C SER A 384 -48.63 -18.76 -50.15
N VAL A 385 -49.75 -18.10 -49.88
CA VAL A 385 -50.55 -17.39 -50.90
C VAL A 385 -50.55 -15.88 -50.60
N ASN A 386 -50.18 -15.09 -51.61
CA ASN A 386 -50.36 -13.65 -51.61
C ASN A 386 -51.80 -13.30 -52.02
N TYR A 387 -52.71 -13.29 -51.06
CA TYR A 387 -54.12 -12.96 -51.28
C TYR A 387 -54.33 -11.56 -51.90
N GLN A 388 -53.45 -10.59 -51.62
CA GLN A 388 -53.58 -9.23 -52.18
C GLN A 388 -53.38 -9.23 -53.70
N ALA A 389 -52.54 -10.12 -54.22
CA ALA A 389 -52.30 -10.25 -55.65
C ALA A 389 -53.51 -10.79 -56.43
N ILE A 390 -54.51 -11.36 -55.75
CA ILE A 390 -55.74 -11.85 -56.36
C ILE A 390 -56.72 -10.69 -56.67
N ILE A 391 -56.61 -9.54 -55.97
CA ILE A 391 -57.54 -8.41 -56.10
C ILE A 391 -57.61 -7.84 -57.54
N PRO A 392 -56.48 -7.59 -58.25
CA PRO A 392 -56.53 -7.13 -59.64
C PRO A 392 -57.20 -8.15 -60.58
N ILE A 393 -57.02 -9.45 -60.33
CA ILE A 393 -57.62 -10.54 -61.11
C ILE A 393 -59.14 -10.55 -60.92
N LEU A 394 -59.61 -10.44 -59.67
CA LEU A 394 -61.04 -10.32 -59.38
C LEU A 394 -61.65 -9.07 -60.02
N THR A 395 -60.90 -7.96 -60.05
CA THR A 395 -61.35 -6.71 -60.69
C THR A 395 -61.56 -6.94 -62.19
N LYS A 396 -60.62 -7.59 -62.88
CA LYS A 396 -60.73 -7.93 -64.30
C LYS A 396 -61.89 -8.89 -64.57
N ALA A 397 -62.05 -9.93 -63.74
CA ALA A 397 -63.17 -10.87 -63.85
C ALA A 397 -64.53 -10.19 -63.73
N ILE A 398 -64.69 -9.23 -62.81
CA ILE A 398 -65.93 -8.44 -62.66
C ILE A 398 -66.18 -7.58 -63.91
N GLN A 399 -65.15 -6.97 -64.49
CA GLN A 399 -65.29 -6.19 -65.73
C GLN A 399 -65.77 -7.07 -66.90
N GLU A 400 -65.22 -8.27 -67.03
CA GLU A 400 -65.63 -9.24 -68.05
C GLU A 400 -67.06 -9.74 -67.81
N GLN A 401 -67.40 -10.07 -66.56
CA GLN A 401 -68.76 -10.46 -66.19
C GLN A 401 -69.76 -9.36 -66.53
N GLN A 402 -69.43 -8.09 -66.25
CA GLN A 402 -70.28 -6.96 -66.59
C GLN A 402 -70.46 -6.77 -68.11
N ALA A 403 -69.42 -7.05 -68.90
CA ALA A 403 -69.50 -7.01 -70.36
C ALA A 403 -70.44 -8.12 -70.89
N LEU A 404 -70.35 -9.33 -70.34
CA LEU A 404 -71.24 -10.44 -70.69
C LEU A 404 -72.70 -10.13 -70.32
N ILE A 405 -72.96 -9.54 -69.15
CA ILE A 405 -74.30 -9.13 -68.73
C ILE A 405 -74.89 -8.13 -69.74
N LYS A 406 -74.14 -7.09 -70.12
CA LYS A 406 -74.59 -6.11 -71.12
C LYS A 406 -74.88 -6.76 -72.48
N ALA A 407 -74.06 -7.72 -72.90
CA ALA A 407 -74.28 -8.46 -74.13
C ALA A 407 -75.56 -9.32 -74.07
N LEU A 408 -75.84 -9.94 -72.92
CA LEU A 408 -77.06 -10.70 -72.69
C LEU A 408 -78.31 -9.81 -72.67
N GLU A 409 -78.25 -8.66 -71.98
CA GLU A 409 -79.32 -7.66 -71.96
C GLU A 409 -79.67 -7.19 -73.38
N GLN A 410 -78.65 -6.84 -74.17
CA GLN A 410 -78.86 -6.43 -75.56
C GLN A 410 -79.48 -7.55 -76.40
N ARG A 411 -79.08 -8.81 -76.18
CA ARG A 411 -79.66 -9.95 -76.86
C ARG A 411 -81.14 -10.14 -76.48
N ILE A 412 -81.50 -9.95 -75.21
CA ILE A 412 -82.89 -10.01 -74.74
C ILE A 412 -83.72 -8.92 -75.42
N ILE A 413 -83.25 -7.66 -75.42
CA ILE A 413 -83.92 -6.54 -76.12
C ILE A 413 -84.16 -6.87 -77.60
N ASN A 414 -83.17 -7.46 -78.27
CA ASN A 414 -83.29 -7.83 -79.68
C ASN A 414 -84.26 -9.00 -79.92
N LEU A 415 -84.50 -9.85 -78.93
CA LEU A 415 -85.45 -10.96 -78.99
C LEU A 415 -86.87 -10.53 -78.65
N GLU A 416 -87.04 -9.59 -77.72
CA GLU A 416 -88.34 -9.04 -77.31
C GLU A 416 -88.93 -8.06 -78.33
N ASN A 417 -88.10 -7.45 -79.17
CA ASN A 417 -88.52 -6.55 -80.26
C ASN A 417 -88.76 -7.28 -81.61
N LYS A 418 -88.81 -8.61 -81.60
CA LYS A 418 -89.25 -9.45 -82.73
C LYS A 418 -90.65 -9.97 -82.46
#